data_AF-A1SNB7-F1
#
_entry.id   AF-A1SNB7-F1
#
_cell.length_a   1.000
_cell.length_b   1.000
_cell.length_c   1.000
_cell.angle_alpha   90.00
_cell.angle_beta   90.00
_cell.angle_gamma   90.00
#
_symmetry.space_group_name_H-M   'P 1'
#
loop_
_entity.id
_entity.type
_entity.pdbx_description
1 polymer ?
#
loop_
_entity_poly.entity_id
_entity_poly.type
_entity_poly.pdbx_seq_one_letter_code
_entity_poly.pdbx_strand_id
1 'polypeptide(L)' 'MRWSAPSDNASPIKRYRIVSSSGRAKVVGADVRRTVFKAGRGRHEFTVAAVNAIGFGRPSRPAVIRIVARR' A
#
# COMPACT_ATOMS: atom_id res chain seq x y z
N MET A 1 -1.71 -6.52 -4.03
CA MET A 1 -0.84 -6.21 -2.88
C MET A 1 -1.61 -6.45 -1.59
N ARG A 2 -0.96 -7.03 -0.58
CA ARG A 2 -1.49 -7.26 0.78
C ARG A 2 -0.49 -6.72 1.80
N TRP A 3 -0.95 -6.20 2.92
CA TRP A 3 -0.11 -5.69 4.00
C TRP A 3 -0.72 -6.01 5.36
N SER A 4 0.12 -5.96 6.40
CA SER A 4 -0.32 -5.99 7.79
C SER A 4 -0.43 -4.56 8.32
N ALA A 5 -1.36 -4.33 9.25
CA ALA A 5 -1.46 -3.05 9.94
C ALA A 5 -0.20 -2.83 10.83
N PRO A 6 0.39 -1.63 10.84
CA PRO A 6 1.38 -1.27 11.85
C PRO A 6 0.70 -1.01 13.20
N SER A 7 1.49 -0.85 14.26
CA SER A 7 0.98 -0.29 15.52
C SER A 7 0.42 1.11 15.30
N ASP A 8 -0.63 1.46 16.02
CA ASP A 8 -1.31 2.76 15.92
C ASP A 8 -0.63 3.87 16.73
N ASN A 9 0.34 3.52 17.59
CA ASN A 9 1.11 4.45 18.41
C ASN A 9 0.20 5.47 19.14
N ALA A 10 -0.84 4.98 19.82
CA ALA A 10 -1.82 5.78 20.57
C ALA A 10 -2.69 6.73 19.72
N SER A 11 -2.67 6.58 18.39
CA SER A 11 -3.54 7.35 17.48
C SER A 11 -4.11 6.43 16.39
N PRO A 12 -5.41 6.09 16.46
CA PRO A 12 -6.03 5.12 15.57
C PRO A 12 -5.76 5.40 14.09
N ILE A 13 -5.41 4.36 13.34
CA ILE A 13 -5.26 4.44 11.89
C ILE A 13 -6.65 4.71 11.28
N LYS A 14 -6.74 5.75 10.45
CA LYS A 14 -7.97 6.14 9.75
C LYS A 14 -8.04 5.63 8.32
N ARG A 15 -6.88 5.54 7.65
CA ARG A 15 -6.78 5.09 6.25
C ARG A 15 -5.36 4.63 5.92
N TYR A 16 -5.22 3.96 4.78
CA TYR A 16 -3.94 3.64 4.18
C TYR A 16 -3.80 4.35 2.83
N ARG A 17 -2.61 4.88 2.55
CA ARG A 17 -2.21 5.33 1.21
C ARG A 17 -1.22 4.34 0.63
N ILE A 18 -1.56 3.78 -0.53
CA ILE A 18 -0.74 2.85 -1.27
C ILE A 18 -0.20 3.58 -2.50
N VAL A 19 1.11 3.55 -2.72
CA VAL A 19 1.76 4.18 -3.86
C VAL A 19 2.49 3.10 -4.67
N SER A 20 2.30 3.11 -5.98
CA SER A 20 3.02 2.23 -6.91
C SER A 20 4.27 2.92 -7.47
N SER A 21 5.24 2.15 -7.95
CA SER A 21 6.42 2.67 -8.66
C SER A 21 6.08 3.50 -9.91
N SER A 22 4.87 3.35 -10.47
CA SER A 22 4.36 4.16 -11.59
C SER A 22 3.79 5.52 -11.16
N GLY A 23 3.87 5.88 -9.88
CA GLY A 23 3.29 7.10 -9.32
C GLY A 23 1.80 7.03 -9.00
N ARG A 24 1.09 5.98 -9.46
CA ARG A 24 -0.34 5.78 -9.11
C ARG A 24 -0.49 5.56 -7.60
N ALA A 25 -1.48 6.22 -7.02
CA ALA A 25 -1.83 6.09 -5.61
C ALA A 25 -3.28 5.64 -5.42
N LYS A 26 -3.54 4.93 -4.32
CA LYS A 26 -4.89 4.61 -3.83
C LYS A 26 -4.97 4.90 -2.35
N VAL A 27 -6.13 5.37 -1.91
CA VAL A 27 -6.47 5.53 -0.49
C VAL A 27 -7.62 4.58 -0.17
N VAL A 28 -7.49 3.85 0.93
CA VAL A 28 -8.50 2.87 1.39
C VAL A 28 -8.75 3.04 2.89
N GLY A 29 -9.89 2.56 3.37
CA GLY A 29 -10.26 2.58 4.78
C GLY A 29 -9.29 1.80 5.68
N ALA A 30 -9.31 2.10 6.98
CA ALA A 30 -8.47 1.45 8.00
C ALA A 30 -8.73 -0.06 8.14
N ASP A 31 -9.90 -0.53 7.69
CA ASP A 31 -10.32 -1.92 7.69
C ASP A 31 -9.78 -2.72 6.48
N VAL A 32 -9.18 -2.04 5.51
CA VAL A 32 -8.66 -2.66 4.28
C VAL A 32 -7.20 -3.06 4.45
N ARG A 33 -6.87 -4.31 4.09
CA ARG A 33 -5.50 -4.88 4.14
C ARG A 33 -5.02 -5.44 2.81
N ARG A 34 -5.80 -5.21 1.75
CA ARG A 34 -5.47 -5.64 0.38
C ARG A 34 -5.97 -4.62 -0.63
N THR A 35 -5.24 -4.46 -1.73
CA THR A 35 -5.71 -3.69 -2.88
C THR A 35 -5.16 -4.27 -4.17
N VAL A 36 -5.85 -3.95 -5.27
CA VAL A 36 -5.51 -4.38 -6.63
C VAL A 36 -5.21 -3.17 -7.48
N PHE A 37 -4.15 -3.24 -8.26
CA PHE A 37 -3.82 -2.27 -9.30
C PHE A 37 -3.89 -2.96 -10.65
N LYS A 38 -4.46 -2.27 -11.65
CA LYS A 38 -4.29 -2.68 -13.04
C LYS A 38 -2.86 -2.32 -13.46
N ALA A 39 -2.09 -3.30 -13.90
CA ALA A 39 -0.69 -3.17 -14.25
C ALA A 39 -0.33 -4.11 -15.40
N GLY A 40 0.63 -3.70 -16.24
CA GLY A 40 1.16 -4.55 -17.31
C GLY A 40 2.14 -5.61 -16.81
N ARG A 41 2.73 -6.37 -17.73
CA ARG A 41 3.80 -7.32 -17.41
C ARG A 41 5.02 -6.59 -16.85
N GLY A 42 5.81 -7.29 -16.04
CA GLY A 42 7.05 -6.75 -15.48
C GLY A 42 7.03 -6.60 -13.96
N ARG A 43 8.00 -5.84 -13.46
CA ARG A 43 8.26 -5.64 -12.04
C ARG A 43 7.56 -4.36 -11.56
N HIS A 44 6.76 -4.49 -10.50
CA HIS A 44 6.03 -3.38 -9.88
C HIS A 44 6.36 -3.31 -8.41
N GLU A 45 6.61 -2.12 -7.90
CA GLU A 45 6.81 -1.91 -6.47
C GLU A 45 5.63 -1.16 -5.87
N PHE A 46 5.30 -1.49 -4.62
CA PHE A 46 4.25 -0.83 -3.87
C PHE A 46 4.71 -0.51 -2.45
N THR A 47 4.44 0.69 -1.98
CA THR A 47 4.60 1.08 -0.58
C THR A 47 3.25 1.40 0.03
N VAL A 48 3.12 1.19 1.33
CA VAL A 48 1.91 1.50 2.10
C VAL A 48 2.29 2.42 3.25
N ALA A 49 1.56 3.51 3.42
CA ALA A 49 1.65 4.40 4.57
C ALA A 49 0.31 4.41 5.33
N ALA A 50 0.35 4.17 6.64
CA ALA A 50 -0.79 4.39 7.51
C ALA A 50 -1.00 5.91 7.72
N VAL A 51 -2.25 6.31 7.90
CA VAL A 51 -2.62 7.71 8.13
C VAL A 51 -3.56 7.77 9.31
N ASN A 52 -3.23 8.58 10.32
CA ASN A 52 -4.06 8.84 11.49
C ASN A 52 -4.46 10.33 11.54
N ALA A 53 -4.89 10.83 12.71
CA ALA A 53 -5.25 12.23 12.89
C ALA A 53 -4.05 13.20 12.79
N ILE A 54 -2.84 12.72 13.09
CA ILE A 54 -1.61 13.51 13.04
C ILE A 54 -1.16 13.69 11.59
N GLY A 55 -1.28 12.64 10.77
CA GLY A 55 -0.95 12.68 9.36
C GLY A 55 -0.44 11.35 8.82
N PHE A 56 0.45 11.42 7.84
CA PHE A 56 1.07 10.27 7.21
C PHE A 56 2.18 9.69 8.10
N GLY A 57 2.12 8.38 8.33
CA GLY A 57 3.24 7.62 8.86
C GLY A 57 4.30 7.34 7.79
N ARG A 58 5.45 6.80 8.23
CA ARG A 58 6.52 6.35 7.34
C ARG A 58 6.01 5.26 6.38
N PRO A 59 6.31 5.34 5.06
CA PRO A 59 5.99 4.27 4.14
C PRO A 59 6.69 2.95 4.52
N SER A 60 6.04 1.84 4.23
CA SER A 60 6.64 0.51 4.34
C SER A 60 7.86 0.37 3.42
N ARG A 61 8.67 -0.67 3.66
CA ARG A 61 9.60 -1.16 2.62
C ARG A 61 8.79 -1.52 1.35
N PRO A 62 9.37 -1.35 0.14
CA PRO A 62 8.68 -1.70 -1.09
C PRO A 62 8.35 -3.19 -1.16
N ALA A 63 7.09 -3.52 -1.43
CA ALA A 63 6.68 -4.86 -1.82
C ALA A 63 6.79 -5.00 -3.34
N VAL A 64 7.47 -6.04 -3.80
CA VAL A 64 7.70 -6.31 -5.22
C VAL A 64 6.69 -7.33 -5.73
N ILE A 65 5.96 -6.99 -6.78
CA ILE A 65 5.06 -7.91 -7.50
C ILE A 65 5.56 -8.01 -8.93
N ARG A 66 5.82 -9.25 -9.38
CA ARG A 66 6.21 -9.53 -10.76
C ARG A 66 5.06 -10.19 -11.52
N ILE A 67 4.57 -9.52 -12.56
CA ILE A 67 3.52 -10.05 -13.43
C ILE A 67 4.19 -10.66 -14.65
N VAL A 68 4.11 -11.99 -14.74
CA VAL A 68 4.64 -12.77 -15.87
C VAL A 68 3.50 -13.23 -16.77
N ALA A 69 3.81 -13.58 -18.02
CA ALA A 69 2.86 -14.27 -18.88
C ALA A 69 2.47 -15.61 -18.23
N ARG A 70 1.19 -15.99 -18.33
CA ARG A 70 0.86 -17.40 -18.15
C ARG A 70 1.48 -18.16 -19.32
N ARG A 71 2.20 -19.25 -19.00
CA ARG A 71 2.68 -20.20 -20.00
C ARG A 71 1.48 -20.92 -20.62
#